data_AF-E0S6Y8-F1
#
_entry.id   AF-E0S6Y8-F1
#
_cell.length_a   1.000
_cell.length_b   1.000
_cell.length_c   1.000
_cell.angle_alpha   90.00
_cell.angle_beta   90.00
_cell.angle_gamma   90.00
#
_symmetry.space_group_name_H-M   'P 1'
#
loop_
_entity.id
_entity.type
_entity.pdbx_description
1 polymer ?
#
loop_
_entity_poly.entity_id
_entity_poly.type
_entity_poly.pdbx_seq_one_letter_code
_entity_poly.pdbx_strand_id
1 'polypeptide(L)'
;MLVNRTLEYKKFTKRKDVRFNPLSTSGLRVFLEDVRKSICRLGIVQEKHCMPSFSPKRKKKEEIEDIKRCIVEHIHNAEKNIEGIREISPSKTLTECMYGYFVGQLKSIVHDYRGLQQKFLKNIDIYEEIEEEDEENEGSRMLLENVKDLRKSIYDLTSVLLDMKMAVGQQTLQIDRLDFYLESVNFYLEGANCELEKIPASHRRMKDKIMYFMLLLSVVLVLMSILKVARRK
;
A
#
# COMPACT_ATOMS: atom_id res chain seq x y z
N MET A 1 -4.41 -46.69 -5.63
CA MET A 1 -4.35 -45.81 -6.81
C MET A 1 -5.11 -44.53 -6.48
N LEU A 2 -4.41 -43.49 -6.01
CA LEU A 2 -5.01 -42.18 -5.71
C LEU A 2 -5.39 -41.52 -7.05
N VAL A 3 -6.66 -41.62 -7.42
CA VAL A 3 -7.17 -40.93 -8.60
C VAL A 3 -7.07 -39.44 -8.32
N ASN A 4 -6.20 -38.75 -9.06
CA ASN A 4 -5.92 -37.33 -8.95
C ASN A 4 -7.12 -36.51 -9.49
N ARG A 5 -8.23 -36.52 -8.74
CA ARG A 5 -9.52 -35.92 -9.13
C ARG A 5 -9.49 -34.40 -9.19
N THR A 6 -8.44 -33.76 -8.68
CA THR A 6 -8.17 -32.31 -8.76
C THR A 6 -8.26 -31.77 -10.18
N LEU A 7 -7.82 -32.52 -11.19
CA LEU A 7 -7.91 -32.11 -12.60
C LEU A 7 -9.33 -32.17 -13.15
N GLU A 8 -10.15 -33.14 -12.72
CA GLU A 8 -11.56 -33.22 -13.12
C GLU A 8 -12.38 -32.09 -12.49
N TYR A 9 -12.11 -31.73 -11.22
CA TYR A 9 -12.78 -30.61 -10.56
C TYR A 9 -12.45 -29.26 -11.18
N LYS A 10 -11.27 -29.10 -11.79
CA LYS A 10 -10.90 -27.90 -12.54
C LYS A 10 -11.80 -27.67 -13.78
N LYS A 11 -12.41 -28.73 -14.33
CA LYS A 11 -13.33 -28.62 -15.48
C LYS A 11 -14.74 -28.15 -15.09
N PHE A 12 -15.15 -28.33 -13.84
CA PHE A 12 -16.51 -28.00 -13.37
C PHE A 12 -16.59 -26.67 -12.63
N THR A 13 -15.47 -26.09 -12.23
CA THR A 13 -15.46 -24.72 -11.71
C THR A 13 -15.59 -23.75 -12.88
N LYS A 14 -16.83 -23.31 -13.17
CA LYS A 14 -17.08 -22.03 -13.85
C LYS A 14 -16.59 -20.91 -12.91
N ARG A 15 -15.27 -20.77 -12.76
CA ARG A 15 -14.71 -19.56 -12.17
C ARG A 15 -15.16 -18.45 -13.10
N LYS A 16 -15.99 -17.52 -12.61
CA LYS A 16 -15.87 -16.15 -13.09
C LYS A 16 -14.40 -15.85 -12.92
N ASP A 17 -13.66 -15.71 -14.01
CA ASP A 17 -12.31 -15.20 -13.94
C ASP A 17 -12.38 -13.94 -13.11
N VAL A 18 -11.93 -14.04 -11.85
CA VAL A 18 -11.68 -12.87 -11.04
C VAL A 18 -10.54 -12.24 -11.81
N ARG A 19 -10.88 -11.29 -12.68
CA ARG A 19 -9.90 -10.48 -13.40
C ARG A 19 -9.07 -9.84 -12.31
N PHE A 20 -7.91 -10.44 -12.08
CA PHE A 20 -6.88 -9.88 -11.24
C PHE A 20 -6.40 -8.67 -12.05
N ASN A 21 -7.08 -7.54 -11.88
CA ASN A 21 -6.55 -6.28 -12.35
C ASN A 21 -5.39 -6.00 -11.39
N PRO A 22 -4.13 -6.09 -11.85
CA PRO A 22 -3.02 -5.79 -10.99
C PRO A 22 -3.21 -4.36 -10.48
N LEU A 23 -3.31 -4.20 -9.16
CA LEU A 23 -3.32 -2.88 -8.56
C LEU A 23 -2.00 -2.20 -8.93
N SER A 24 -2.05 -1.25 -9.85
CA SER A 24 -0.86 -0.54 -10.34
C SER A 24 -0.37 0.43 -9.28
N THR A 25 0.43 -0.07 -8.33
CA THR A 25 1.11 0.73 -7.31
C THR A 25 2.49 1.21 -7.73
N SER A 26 2.93 0.85 -8.94
CA SER A 26 4.22 1.24 -9.52
C SER A 26 4.38 2.76 -9.56
N GLY A 27 3.33 3.48 -9.96
CA GLY A 27 3.33 4.95 -10.00
C GLY A 27 3.62 5.57 -8.64
N LEU A 28 3.02 5.05 -7.56
CA LEU A 28 3.23 5.57 -6.21
C LEU A 28 4.65 5.30 -5.70
N ARG A 29 5.23 4.14 -6.05
CA ARG A 29 6.63 3.82 -5.71
C ARG A 29 7.61 4.77 -6.41
N VAL A 30 7.45 4.96 -7.72
CA VAL A 30 8.30 5.88 -8.49
C VAL A 30 8.20 7.29 -7.92
N PHE A 31 6.98 7.72 -7.60
CA PHE A 31 6.74 9.03 -7.02
C PHE A 31 7.45 9.23 -5.67
N LEU A 32 7.37 8.26 -4.75
CA LEU A 32 8.08 8.30 -3.47
C LEU A 32 9.61 8.32 -3.64
N GLU A 33 10.14 7.58 -4.62
CA GLU A 33 11.57 7.63 -4.96
C GLU A 33 11.98 9.00 -5.48
N ASP A 34 11.14 9.66 -6.28
CA ASP A 34 11.43 11.00 -6.79
C ASP A 34 11.42 12.04 -5.66
N VAL A 35 10.54 11.91 -4.65
CA VAL A 35 10.60 12.74 -3.44
C VAL A 35 11.94 12.55 -2.72
N ARG A 36 12.38 11.30 -2.56
CA ARG A 36 13.65 10.97 -1.92
C ARG A 36 14.83 11.58 -2.68
N LYS A 37 14.85 11.49 -4.02
CA LYS A 37 15.89 12.13 -4.85
C LYS A 37 15.90 13.65 -4.68
N SER A 38 14.73 14.30 -4.63
CA SER A 38 14.63 15.74 -4.41
C SER A 38 15.20 16.15 -3.05
N ILE A 39 14.94 15.38 -2.00
CA ILE A 39 15.53 15.60 -0.66
C ILE A 39 17.05 15.42 -0.69
N CYS A 40 17.56 14.38 -1.36
CA CYS A 40 19.01 14.20 -1.53
C CYS A 40 19.65 15.37 -2.28
N ARG A 41 19.01 15.83 -3.37
CA ARG A 41 19.48 16.99 -4.14
C ARG A 41 19.50 18.25 -3.28
N LEU A 42 18.47 18.48 -2.47
CA LEU A 42 18.44 19.61 -1.55
C LEU A 42 19.63 19.58 -0.59
N GLY A 43 19.97 18.40 -0.04
CA GLY A 43 21.11 18.27 0.87
C GLY A 43 22.43 18.70 0.23
N ILE A 44 22.66 18.32 -1.02
CA ILE A 44 23.85 18.73 -1.78
C ILE A 44 23.87 20.25 -2.01
N VAL A 45 22.73 20.84 -2.38
CA VAL A 45 22.63 22.29 -2.62
C VAL A 45 22.81 23.08 -1.32
N GLN A 46 22.27 22.59 -0.21
CA GLN A 46 22.45 23.17 1.13
C GLN A 46 23.91 23.12 1.58
N GLU A 47 24.60 22.01 1.37
CA GLU A 47 26.03 21.89 1.69
C GLU A 47 26.88 22.84 0.83
N LYS A 48 26.58 22.95 -0.47
CA LYS A 48 27.19 23.93 -1.39
C LYS A 48 26.90 25.38 -0.99
N HIS A 49 25.78 25.63 -0.32
CA HIS A 49 25.43 26.95 0.19
C HIS A 49 26.33 27.35 1.36
N CYS A 50 26.70 26.40 2.23
CA CYS A 50 27.64 26.63 3.33
C CYS A 50 29.09 26.83 2.86
N MET A 51 29.42 26.53 1.60
CA MET A 51 30.77 26.72 1.06
C MET A 51 30.97 28.14 0.50
N PRO A 52 32.17 28.72 0.64
CA PRO A 52 32.51 30.01 0.03
C PRO A 52 32.39 29.92 -1.49
N SER A 53 31.68 30.86 -2.10
CA SER A 53 31.46 30.87 -3.55
C SER A 53 31.28 32.27 -4.10
N PHE A 54 31.68 32.48 -5.35
CA PHE A 54 31.48 33.73 -6.08
C PHE A 54 30.05 33.94 -6.62
N SER A 55 29.17 32.94 -6.50
CA SER A 55 27.77 33.10 -6.92
C SER A 55 26.97 33.97 -5.93
N PRO A 56 26.08 34.85 -6.40
CA PRO A 56 25.32 35.74 -5.53
C PRO A 56 24.43 34.94 -4.56
N LYS A 57 24.52 35.26 -3.26
CA LYS A 57 23.76 34.60 -2.17
C LYS A 57 22.25 34.49 -2.47
N ARG A 58 21.67 35.52 -3.12
CA ARG A 58 20.26 35.55 -3.52
C ARG A 58 19.86 34.43 -4.49
N LYS A 59 20.65 34.14 -5.53
CA LYS A 59 20.34 33.07 -6.50
C LYS A 59 20.41 31.69 -5.87
N LYS A 60 21.38 31.47 -4.97
CA LYS A 60 21.50 30.21 -4.22
C LYS A 60 20.31 30.00 -3.27
N LYS A 61 19.82 31.06 -2.62
CA LYS A 61 18.61 31.02 -1.78
C LYS A 61 17.37 30.66 -2.61
N GLU A 62 17.19 31.29 -3.77
CA GLU A 62 16.06 31.02 -4.67
C GLU A 62 16.03 29.55 -5.12
N GLU A 63 17.17 28.99 -5.52
CA GLU A 63 17.28 27.56 -5.89
C GLU A 63 16.89 26.63 -4.72
N ILE A 64 17.29 26.96 -3.50
CA ILE A 64 16.94 26.19 -2.29
C ILE A 64 15.43 26.26 -2.02
N GLU A 65 14.85 27.46 -2.09
CA GLU A 65 13.42 27.66 -1.82
C GLU A 65 12.52 26.97 -2.87
N ASP A 66 12.94 26.95 -4.13
CA ASP A 66 12.21 26.23 -5.18
C ASP A 66 12.22 24.71 -4.95
N ILE A 67 13.37 24.14 -4.57
CA ILE A 67 13.46 22.72 -4.24
C ILE A 67 12.63 22.39 -3.00
N LYS A 68 12.68 23.23 -1.95
CA LYS A 68 11.85 23.05 -0.75
C LYS A 68 10.35 23.04 -1.09
N ARG A 69 9.90 24.00 -1.90
CA ARG A 69 8.49 24.09 -2.35
C ARG A 69 8.06 22.83 -3.09
N CYS A 70 8.89 22.36 -4.01
CA CYS A 70 8.66 21.13 -4.77
C CYS A 70 8.58 19.89 -3.84
N ILE A 71 9.45 19.78 -2.84
CA ILE A 71 9.41 18.68 -1.86
C ILE A 71 8.09 18.70 -1.07
N VAL A 72 7.66 19.87 -0.58
CA VAL A 72 6.40 20.00 0.18
C VAL A 72 5.20 19.61 -0.67
N GLU A 73 5.15 20.08 -1.92
CA GLU A 73 4.09 19.72 -2.86
C GLU A 73 4.08 18.20 -3.16
N HIS A 74 5.26 17.61 -3.36
CA HIS A 74 5.38 16.17 -3.58
C HIS A 74 4.95 15.36 -2.36
N ILE A 75 5.29 15.78 -1.14
CA ILE A 75 4.83 15.12 0.09
C ILE A 75 3.30 15.17 0.16
N HIS A 76 2.69 16.32 -0.07
CA HIS A 76 1.23 16.46 -0.03
C HIS A 76 0.52 15.61 -1.10
N ASN A 77 1.06 15.59 -2.32
CA ASN A 77 0.54 14.74 -3.39
C ASN A 77 0.71 13.24 -3.06
N ALA A 78 1.79 12.86 -2.38
CA ALA A 78 1.99 11.48 -1.93
C ALA A 78 0.93 11.09 -0.89
N GLU A 79 0.64 11.96 0.09
CA GLU A 79 -0.43 11.75 1.07
C GLU A 79 -1.78 11.54 0.39
N LYS A 80 -2.15 12.43 -0.53
CA LYS A 80 -3.41 12.34 -1.27
C LYS A 80 -3.53 11.03 -2.07
N ASN A 81 -2.46 10.63 -2.74
CA ASN A 81 -2.44 9.39 -3.51
C ASN A 81 -2.50 8.15 -2.62
N ILE A 82 -1.88 8.21 -1.43
CA ILE A 82 -1.95 7.13 -0.44
C ILE A 82 -3.37 7.02 0.15
N GLU A 83 -4.05 8.14 0.41
CA GLU A 83 -5.45 8.14 0.86
C GLU A 83 -6.35 7.48 -0.19
N GLY A 84 -6.08 7.75 -1.48
CA GLY A 84 -6.77 7.13 -2.62
C GLY A 84 -6.63 5.60 -2.69
N ILE A 85 -5.64 4.97 -2.05
CA ILE A 85 -5.47 3.50 -2.02
C ILE A 85 -6.69 2.82 -1.38
N ARG A 86 -7.38 3.53 -0.47
CA ARG A 86 -8.59 3.04 0.20
C ARG A 86 -9.73 2.72 -0.78
N GLU A 87 -9.74 3.36 -1.94
CA GLU A 87 -10.79 3.19 -2.96
C GLU A 87 -10.47 2.11 -4.00
N ILE A 88 -9.20 1.67 -4.09
CA ILE A 88 -8.72 0.84 -5.21
C ILE A 88 -9.01 -0.66 -5.01
N SER A 89 -9.00 -1.14 -3.76
CA SER A 89 -9.12 -2.57 -3.46
C SER A 89 -10.41 -2.90 -2.70
N PRO A 90 -11.18 -3.92 -3.15
CA PRO A 90 -12.35 -4.41 -2.43
C PRO A 90 -11.98 -5.22 -1.17
N SER A 91 -10.72 -5.68 -1.05
CA SER A 91 -10.25 -6.41 0.11
C SER A 91 -9.73 -5.45 1.19
N LYS A 92 -10.43 -5.38 2.32
CA LYS A 92 -10.06 -4.55 3.48
C LYS A 92 -8.64 -4.86 3.98
N THR A 93 -8.29 -6.13 4.09
CA THR A 93 -6.97 -6.57 4.59
C THR A 93 -5.84 -6.13 3.68
N LEU A 94 -6.00 -6.30 2.35
CA LEU A 94 -4.98 -5.89 1.38
C LEU A 94 -4.81 -4.37 1.38
N THR A 95 -5.91 -3.63 1.42
CA THR A 95 -5.92 -2.16 1.50
C THR A 95 -5.19 -1.66 2.75
N GLU A 96 -5.46 -2.25 3.93
CA GLU A 96 -4.79 -1.89 5.18
C GLU A 96 -3.28 -2.18 5.14
N CYS A 97 -2.86 -3.32 4.57
CA CYS A 97 -1.45 -3.64 4.37
C CYS A 97 -0.75 -2.64 3.44
N MET A 98 -1.36 -2.35 2.29
CA MET A 98 -0.80 -1.44 1.29
C MET A 98 -0.71 -0.01 1.83
N TYR A 99 -1.78 0.46 2.45
CA TYR A 99 -1.82 1.77 3.11
C TYR A 99 -0.73 1.86 4.19
N GLY A 100 -0.63 0.86 5.08
CA GLY A 100 0.41 0.82 6.12
C GLY A 100 1.83 0.85 5.56
N TYR A 101 2.10 0.09 4.50
CA TYR A 101 3.40 0.09 3.83
C TYR A 101 3.77 1.48 3.27
N PHE A 102 2.86 2.11 2.52
CA PHE A 102 3.16 3.39 1.87
C PHE A 102 3.18 4.58 2.82
N VAL A 103 2.29 4.61 3.82
CA VAL A 103 2.38 5.60 4.90
C VAL A 103 3.68 5.43 5.68
N GLY A 104 4.11 4.20 5.95
CA GLY A 104 5.40 3.93 6.61
C GLY A 104 6.60 4.45 5.79
N GLN A 105 6.59 4.22 4.48
CA GLN A 105 7.62 4.74 3.57
C GLN A 105 7.62 6.28 3.53
N LEU A 106 6.45 6.91 3.38
CA LEU A 106 6.34 8.37 3.38
C LEU A 106 6.81 8.96 4.71
N LYS A 107 6.43 8.36 5.83
CA LYS A 107 6.89 8.76 7.16
C LYS A 107 8.41 8.71 7.28
N SER A 108 9.05 7.66 6.76
CA SER A 108 10.51 7.58 6.71
C SER A 108 11.12 8.74 5.91
N ILE A 109 10.56 9.04 4.73
CA ILE A 109 11.02 10.12 3.86
C ILE A 109 10.87 11.49 4.55
N VAL A 110 9.74 11.75 5.19
CA VAL A 110 9.48 13.00 5.94
C VAL A 110 10.43 13.11 7.14
N HIS A 111 10.72 12.00 7.82
CA HIS A 111 11.70 11.96 8.90
C HIS A 111 13.10 12.30 8.41
N ASP A 112 13.55 11.72 7.30
CA ASP A 112 14.86 12.00 6.71
C ASP A 112 14.97 13.46 6.27
N TYR A 113 13.89 14.01 5.70
CA TYR A 113 13.83 15.42 5.33
C TYR A 113 13.94 16.35 6.55
N ARG A 114 13.22 16.05 7.64
CA ARG A 114 13.36 16.79 8.90
C ARG A 114 14.78 16.71 9.45
N GLY A 115 15.40 15.52 9.43
CA GLY A 115 16.77 15.32 9.88
C GLY A 115 17.77 16.14 9.06
N LEU A 116 17.58 16.22 7.75
CA LEU A 116 18.39 17.05 6.86
C LEU A 116 18.26 18.54 7.20
N GLN A 117 17.04 19.04 7.39
CA GLN A 117 16.80 20.43 7.78
C GLN A 117 17.39 20.77 9.16
N GLN A 118 17.33 19.85 10.12
CA GLN A 118 17.99 20.01 11.42
C GLN A 118 19.51 20.05 11.31
N LYS A 119 20.10 19.21 10.44
CA LYS A 119 21.54 19.22 10.18
C LYS A 119 21.98 20.55 9.54
N PHE A 120 21.20 21.04 8.57
CA PHE A 120 21.47 22.32 7.93
C PHE A 120 21.36 23.49 8.91
N LEU A 121 20.38 23.47 9.81
CA LEU A 121 20.22 24.48 10.86
C LEU A 121 21.47 24.54 11.76
N LYS A 122 21.92 23.38 12.25
CA LYS A 122 23.14 23.29 13.08
C LYS A 122 24.37 23.81 12.35
N ASN A 123 24.49 23.51 11.06
CA ASN A 123 25.61 24.01 10.28
C ASN A 123 25.58 25.54 10.19
N ILE A 124 24.41 26.16 9.97
CA ILE A 124 24.27 27.61 9.97
C ILE A 124 24.64 28.20 11.33
N ASP A 125 24.12 27.64 12.42
CA ASP A 125 24.41 28.11 13.78
C ASP A 125 25.93 28.09 14.08
N ILE A 126 26.66 27.07 13.62
CA ILE A 126 28.13 26.98 13.79
C ILE A 126 28.88 28.07 12.99
N TYR A 127 28.42 28.40 11.77
CA TYR A 127 29.05 29.47 10.99
C TYR A 127 28.71 30.86 11.56
N GLU A 128 27.58 31.02 12.24
CA GLU A 128 27.19 32.26 12.93
C GLU A 128 28.12 32.56 14.12
N GLU A 129 28.47 31.56 14.93
CA GLU A 129 29.46 31.71 16.01
C GLU A 129 30.86 32.11 15.52
N ILE A 130 31.19 31.80 14.25
CA ILE A 130 32.50 32.11 13.63
C ILE A 130 32.50 33.50 12.96
N GLU A 131 31.36 33.96 12.43
CA GLU A 131 31.23 35.27 11.76
C GLU A 131 30.95 36.45 12.73
N GLU A 132 30.63 36.21 14.02
CA GLU A 132 30.45 37.27 15.03
C GLU A 132 31.74 38.08 15.35
N GLU A 133 32.91 37.68 14.82
CA GLU A 133 34.16 38.44 14.98
C GLU A 133 34.34 39.63 14.00
N ASP A 134 33.53 39.76 12.93
CA ASP A 134 33.65 40.84 11.92
C ASP A 134 32.28 41.53 11.60
N GLU A 135 32.24 42.86 11.60
CA GLU A 135 31.04 43.72 11.66
C GLU A 135 29.94 43.66 10.53
N GLU A 136 28.70 43.95 10.98
CA GLU A 136 27.53 44.69 10.42
C GLU A 136 26.51 44.16 9.35
N ASN A 137 25.35 43.73 9.89
CA ASN A 137 23.98 44.28 9.76
C ASN A 137 23.05 43.93 8.56
N GLU A 138 23.54 43.67 7.34
CA GLU A 138 22.64 43.28 6.22
C GLU A 138 22.59 41.75 5.99
N GLY A 139 23.74 41.08 6.11
CA GLY A 139 23.83 39.62 6.04
C GLY A 139 23.06 38.93 7.18
N SER A 140 23.12 39.50 8.38
CA SER A 140 22.48 38.96 9.58
C SER A 140 20.95 38.94 9.48
N ARG A 141 20.31 39.91 8.82
CA ARG A 141 18.84 39.91 8.64
C ARG A 141 18.37 38.79 7.71
N MET A 142 19.07 38.58 6.60
CA MET A 142 18.76 37.50 5.66
C MET A 142 19.00 36.12 6.27
N LEU A 143 20.01 36.01 7.13
CA LEU A 143 20.33 34.78 7.86
C LEU A 143 19.29 34.46 8.93
N LEU A 144 18.88 35.47 9.72
CA LEU A 144 17.80 35.36 10.71
C LEU A 144 16.48 34.89 10.08
N GLU A 145 16.14 35.43 8.91
CA GLU A 145 14.95 35.00 8.15
C GLU A 145 15.07 33.53 7.72
N ASN A 146 16.23 33.10 7.21
CA ASN A 146 16.46 31.71 6.81
C ASN A 146 16.34 30.74 8.00
N VAL A 147 16.89 31.10 9.15
CA VAL A 147 16.80 30.32 10.39
C VAL A 147 15.34 30.20 10.84
N LYS A 148 14.58 31.30 10.77
CA LYS A 148 13.15 31.29 11.10
C LYS A 148 12.34 30.39 10.18
N ASP A 149 12.58 30.46 8.87
CA ASP A 149 11.90 29.62 7.88
C ASP A 149 12.25 28.14 8.05
N LEU A 150 13.51 27.86 8.39
CA LEU A 150 13.99 26.50 8.66
C LEU A 150 13.36 25.90 9.91
N ARG A 151 13.31 26.66 11.01
CA ARG A 151 12.60 26.27 12.24
C ARG A 151 11.14 26.00 11.94
N LYS A 152 10.46 26.91 11.22
CA LYS A 152 9.06 26.74 10.82
C LYS A 152 8.87 25.43 10.02
N SER A 153 9.72 25.17 9.03
CA SER A 153 9.68 23.92 8.26
C SER A 153 9.85 22.68 9.15
N ILE A 154 10.78 22.70 10.12
CA ILE A 154 10.96 21.59 11.08
C ILE A 154 9.71 21.39 11.93
N TYR A 155 9.04 22.46 12.38
CA TYR A 155 7.78 22.37 13.10
C TYR A 155 6.68 21.75 12.24
N ASP A 156 6.50 22.23 11.01
CA ASP A 156 5.50 21.72 10.06
C ASP A 156 5.72 20.22 9.79
N LEU A 157 6.97 19.80 9.52
CA LEU A 157 7.33 18.39 9.34
C LEU A 157 7.08 17.54 10.59
N THR A 158 7.30 18.11 11.78
CA THR A 158 7.00 17.44 13.04
C THR A 158 5.51 17.23 13.23
N SER A 159 4.70 18.22 12.87
CA SER A 159 3.24 18.10 12.87
C SER A 159 2.78 16.98 11.95
N VAL A 160 3.25 16.96 10.70
CA VAL A 160 2.94 15.92 9.71
C VAL A 160 3.32 14.53 10.23
N LEU A 161 4.51 14.38 10.84
CA LEU A 161 4.94 13.10 11.43
C LEU A 161 4.05 12.66 12.60
N LEU A 162 3.54 13.61 13.39
CA LEU A 162 2.65 13.33 14.50
C LEU A 162 1.27 12.88 14.00
N ASP A 163 0.74 13.57 12.98
CA ASP A 163 -0.51 13.20 12.30
C ASP A 163 -0.39 11.80 11.67
N MET A 164 0.70 11.51 10.97
CA MET A 164 1.00 10.16 10.45
C MET A 164 1.16 9.13 11.56
N LYS A 165 1.76 9.48 12.71
CA LYS A 165 1.92 8.56 13.86
C LYS A 165 0.58 8.26 14.53
N MET A 166 -0.33 9.22 14.61
CA MET A 166 -1.70 8.99 15.08
C MET A 166 -2.47 8.12 14.09
N ALA A 167 -2.30 8.33 12.78
CA ALA A 167 -2.89 7.47 11.74
C ALA A 167 -2.35 6.03 11.73
N VAL A 168 -1.11 5.81 12.22
CA VAL A 168 -0.41 4.51 12.22
C VAL A 168 -0.37 3.83 13.61
N GLY A 169 -0.97 4.44 14.63
CA GLY A 169 -0.90 4.01 16.05
C GLY A 169 -1.40 2.59 16.37
N GLN A 170 -1.90 1.84 15.39
CA GLN A 170 -2.35 0.45 15.53
C GLN A 170 -1.37 -0.62 15.00
N GLN A 171 -0.11 -0.29 14.70
CA GLN A 171 0.80 -1.22 13.97
C GLN A 171 2.08 -1.71 14.69
N THR A 172 2.12 -1.87 16.02
CA THR A 172 3.39 -2.17 16.74
C THR A 172 3.61 -3.63 17.21
N LEU A 173 2.92 -4.63 16.64
CA LEU A 173 3.25 -6.05 16.89
C LEU A 173 3.24 -6.81 15.56
N GLN A 174 4.38 -6.84 14.86
CA GLN A 174 4.46 -7.37 13.49
C GLN A 174 5.24 -8.69 13.35
N ILE A 175 5.66 -9.34 14.46
CA ILE A 175 6.09 -10.75 14.40
C ILE A 175 4.86 -11.68 14.43
N ASP A 176 3.87 -11.40 15.29
CA ASP A 176 2.56 -12.09 15.28
C ASP A 176 1.78 -11.97 13.96
N ARG A 177 2.11 -10.99 13.10
CA ARG A 177 1.38 -10.80 11.84
C ARG A 177 1.64 -11.89 10.82
N LEU A 178 2.87 -12.39 10.71
CA LEU A 178 3.18 -13.41 9.72
C LEU A 178 2.51 -14.73 10.13
N ASP A 179 2.56 -15.06 11.42
CA ASP A 179 1.80 -16.19 12.00
C ASP A 179 0.29 -15.99 11.86
N PHE A 180 -0.24 -14.80 12.14
CA PHE A 180 -1.65 -14.47 11.90
C PHE A 180 -2.07 -14.63 10.43
N TYR A 181 -1.23 -14.16 9.49
CA TYR A 181 -1.51 -14.32 8.06
C TYR A 181 -1.40 -15.78 7.62
N LEU A 182 -0.44 -16.52 8.16
CA LEU A 182 -0.27 -17.94 7.87
C LEU A 182 -1.44 -18.76 8.45
N GLU A 183 -1.88 -18.43 9.65
CA GLU A 183 -3.02 -19.06 10.32
C GLU A 183 -4.35 -18.72 9.65
N SER A 184 -4.54 -17.47 9.21
CA SER A 184 -5.71 -17.11 8.41
C SER A 184 -5.71 -17.77 7.04
N VAL A 185 -4.55 -17.89 6.36
CA VAL A 185 -4.42 -18.69 5.14
C VAL A 185 -4.76 -20.15 5.41
N ASN A 186 -4.24 -20.73 6.50
CA ASN A 186 -4.52 -22.11 6.89
C ASN A 186 -6.02 -22.32 7.17
N PHE A 187 -6.66 -21.39 7.87
CA PHE A 187 -8.10 -21.40 8.12
C PHE A 187 -8.93 -21.37 6.83
N TYR A 188 -8.59 -20.49 5.88
CA TYR A 188 -9.27 -20.47 4.58
C TYR A 188 -9.00 -21.73 3.76
N LEU A 189 -7.80 -22.30 3.86
CA LEU A 189 -7.43 -23.56 3.19
C LEU A 189 -8.24 -24.72 3.76
N GLU A 190 -8.37 -24.80 5.08
CA GLU A 190 -9.13 -25.83 5.79
C GLU A 190 -10.64 -25.70 5.53
N GLY A 191 -11.16 -24.47 5.48
CA GLY A 191 -12.52 -24.19 5.03
C GLY A 191 -12.77 -24.65 3.60
N ALA A 192 -11.84 -24.35 2.68
CA ALA A 192 -11.92 -24.82 1.29
C ALA A 192 -11.83 -26.35 1.19
N ASN A 193 -11.01 -26.99 2.02
CA ASN A 193 -10.88 -28.45 2.07
C ASN A 193 -12.17 -29.10 2.58
N CYS A 194 -12.79 -28.53 3.62
CA CYS A 194 -14.08 -28.96 4.14
C CYS A 194 -15.22 -28.79 3.12
N GLU A 195 -15.22 -27.70 2.35
CA GLU A 195 -16.18 -27.52 1.25
C GLU A 195 -15.94 -28.52 0.13
N LEU A 196 -14.67 -28.76 -0.25
CA LEU A 196 -14.28 -29.78 -1.22
C LEU A 196 -14.72 -31.19 -0.82
N GLU A 197 -14.67 -31.53 0.47
CA GLU A 197 -15.10 -32.82 0.99
C GLU A 197 -16.63 -32.98 0.97
N LYS A 198 -17.40 -31.89 1.13
CA LYS A 198 -18.87 -31.91 1.06
C LYS A 198 -19.40 -32.07 -0.37
N ILE A 199 -18.64 -31.68 -1.38
CA ILE A 199 -19.01 -31.79 -2.81
C ILE A 199 -19.32 -33.24 -3.23
N PRO A 200 -18.45 -34.25 -3.01
CA PRO A 200 -18.74 -35.63 -3.38
C PRO A 200 -19.91 -36.23 -2.59
N ALA A 201 -20.07 -35.86 -1.31
CA ALA A 201 -21.19 -36.33 -0.48
C ALA A 201 -22.54 -35.79 -0.98
N SER A 202 -22.58 -34.51 -1.40
CA SER A 202 -23.76 -33.90 -2.01
C SER A 202 -24.08 -34.50 -3.38
N HIS A 203 -23.05 -34.72 -4.22
CA HIS A 203 -23.25 -35.30 -5.55
C HIS A 203 -23.74 -36.75 -5.50
N ARG A 204 -23.31 -37.54 -4.50
CA ARG A 204 -23.80 -38.91 -4.30
C ARG A 204 -25.31 -38.96 -4.05
N ARG A 205 -25.84 -38.08 -3.18
CA ARG A 205 -27.29 -37.98 -2.92
C ARG A 205 -28.09 -37.53 -4.15
N MET A 206 -27.53 -36.65 -4.98
CA MET A 206 -28.14 -36.25 -6.26
C MET A 206 -28.18 -37.41 -7.26
N LYS A 207 -27.10 -38.19 -7.37
CA LYS A 207 -27.05 -39.39 -8.21
C LYS A 207 -28.10 -40.43 -7.82
N ASP A 208 -28.24 -40.70 -6.53
CA ASP A 208 -29.22 -41.69 -6.05
C ASP A 208 -30.66 -41.27 -6.38
N LYS A 209 -31.00 -39.98 -6.20
CA LYS A 209 -32.32 -39.43 -6.57
C LYS A 209 -32.62 -39.55 -8.07
N ILE A 210 -31.63 -39.25 -8.92
CA ILE A 210 -31.78 -39.37 -10.39
C ILE A 210 -31.95 -40.86 -10.79
N MET A 211 -31.24 -41.76 -10.11
CA MET A 211 -31.34 -43.20 -10.37
C MET A 211 -32.75 -43.74 -10.05
N TYR A 212 -33.31 -43.37 -8.89
CA TYR A 212 -34.68 -43.74 -8.54
C TYR A 212 -35.72 -43.14 -9.49
N PHE A 213 -35.51 -41.89 -9.95
CA PHE A 213 -36.40 -41.26 -10.92
C PHE A 213 -36.40 -41.98 -12.27
N MET A 214 -35.23 -42.39 -12.77
CA MET A 214 -35.12 -43.17 -14.01
C MET A 214 -35.76 -44.56 -13.88
N LEU A 215 -35.61 -45.20 -12.73
CA LEU A 215 -36.25 -46.50 -12.46
C LEU A 215 -37.77 -46.36 -12.41
N LEU A 216 -38.30 -45.34 -11.74
CA LEU A 216 -39.74 -45.04 -11.71
C LEU A 216 -40.30 -44.81 -13.12
N LEU A 217 -39.60 -44.03 -13.95
CA LEU A 217 -40.00 -43.78 -15.34
C LEU A 217 -40.10 -45.08 -16.15
N SER A 218 -39.15 -46.00 -15.96
CA SER A 218 -39.16 -47.30 -16.64
C SER A 218 -40.38 -48.15 -16.27
N VAL A 219 -40.77 -48.19 -14.98
CA VAL A 219 -41.93 -48.95 -14.50
C VAL A 219 -43.24 -48.38 -15.07
N VAL A 220 -43.37 -47.05 -15.12
CA VAL A 220 -44.54 -46.38 -15.70
C VAL A 220 -44.69 -46.72 -17.19
N LEU A 221 -43.59 -46.75 -17.95
CA LEU A 221 -43.62 -47.12 -19.37
C LEU A 221 -44.05 -48.58 -19.59
N VAL A 222 -43.62 -49.50 -18.72
CA VAL A 222 -44.04 -50.91 -18.78
C VAL A 222 -45.52 -51.05 -18.45
N LEU A 223 -46.02 -50.38 -17.40
CA LEU A 223 -47.45 -50.35 -17.06
C LEU A 223 -48.31 -49.80 -18.19
N MET A 224 -47.88 -48.69 -18.81
CA MET A 224 -48.55 -48.10 -19.98
C MET A 224 -48.56 -49.06 -21.18
N SER A 225 -47.48 -49.83 -21.37
CA SER A 225 -47.39 -50.84 -22.43
C SER A 225 -48.38 -51.99 -22.20
N ILE A 226 -48.48 -52.48 -20.96
CA ILE A 226 -49.44 -53.54 -20.58
C ILE A 226 -50.89 -53.04 -20.75
N LEU A 227 -51.20 -51.83 -20.26
CA LEU A 227 -52.52 -51.21 -20.43
C LEU A 227 -52.90 -51.05 -21.91
N LYS A 228 -51.95 -50.65 -22.76
CA LYS A 228 -52.18 -50.51 -24.20
C LYS A 228 -52.47 -51.85 -24.88
N VAL A 229 -51.81 -52.93 -24.45
CA VAL A 229 -52.08 -54.29 -24.96
C VAL A 229 -53.44 -54.79 -24.49
N ALA A 230 -53.79 -54.57 -23.22
CA ALA A 230 -55.08 -54.95 -22.66
C ALA A 230 -56.26 -54.21 -23.31
N ARG A 231 -56.05 -52.96 -23.77
CA ARG A 231 -57.07 -52.18 -24.50
C ARG A 231 -57.21 -52.53 -25.99
N ARG A 232 -56.26 -53.27 -26.56
CA ARG A 232 -56.25 -53.69 -27.98
C ARG A 232 -56.74 -55.12 -28.19
N LYS A 233 -56.86 -55.92 -27.13
CA LYS A 233 -57.66 -57.15 -27.11
C LYS A 233 -59.11 -56.79 -26.80
#